data_AF-A0AAJ6JA03-F1
#
_entry.id   AF-A0AAJ6JA03-F1
#
_cell.length_a   1.000
_cell.length_b   1.000
_cell.length_c   1.000
_cell.angle_alpha   90.00
_cell.angle_beta   90.00
_cell.angle_gamma   90.00
#
_symmetry.space_group_name_H-M   'P 1'
#
loop_
_entity.id
_entity.type
_entity.pdbx_description
1 polymer ?
#
loop_
_entity_poly.entity_id
_entity_poly.type
_entity_poly.pdbx_seq_one_letter_code
_entity_poly.pdbx_strand_id
1 'polypeptide(L)' 'MTKTDAERFRKEAEECRQMAARAINPADRDGWLKLADDWIKLASEAERKERL' A
#
# COMPACT_ATOMS: atom_id res chain seq x y z
N MET A 1 4.69 14.91 -15.08
CA MET A 1 5.41 13.83 -14.37
C MET A 1 4.43 12.68 -14.19
N THR A 2 4.62 11.58 -14.90
CA THR A 2 3.85 10.34 -14.69
C THR A 2 4.34 9.70 -13.40
N LYS A 3 3.43 9.44 -12.45
CA LYS A 3 3.79 8.69 -11.22
C LYS A 3 4.24 7.29 -11.61
N THR A 4 5.36 6.85 -11.04
CA THR A 4 5.83 5.47 -11.16
C THR A 4 4.82 4.52 -10.52
N ASP A 5 4.78 3.26 -10.97
CA ASP A 5 3.89 2.28 -10.35
C ASP A 5 4.24 2.08 -8.87
N ALA A 6 5.53 2.19 -8.51
CA ALA A 6 5.99 2.20 -7.13
C ALA A 6 5.35 3.31 -6.26
N GLU A 7 5.32 4.54 -6.77
CA GLU A 7 4.69 5.67 -6.05
C GLU A 7 3.17 5.49 -5.92
N ARG A 8 2.52 4.92 -6.94
CA ARG A 8 1.08 4.61 -6.88
C ARG A 8 0.78 3.58 -5.80
N PHE A 9 1.55 2.50 -5.75
CA PHE A 9 1.39 1.45 -4.74
C PHE A 9 1.67 1.97 -3.32
N ARG A 10 2.66 2.84 -3.14
CA ARG A 10 2.89 3.50 -1.82
C ARG A 10 1.71 4.34 -1.37
N LYS A 11 1.09 5.09 -2.29
CA LYS A 11 -0.08 5.92 -1.98
C LYS A 11 -1.26 5.05 -1.54
N GLU A 12 -1.51 3.95 -2.24
CA GLU A 12 -2.57 2.99 -1.86
C GLU A 12 -2.31 2.33 -0.51
N ALA A 13 -1.05 1.99 -0.21
CA ALA A 13 -0.68 1.47 1.10
C ALA A 13 -0.98 2.46 2.23
N GLU A 14 -0.71 3.75 2.00
CA GLU A 14 -0.98 4.81 2.97
C GLU A 14 -2.49 5.03 3.17
N GLU A 15 -3.28 5.02 2.10
CA GLU A 15 -4.74 5.08 2.17
C GLU A 15 -5.31 3.89 2.95
N CYS A 16 -4.81 2.67 2.72
CA CYS A 16 -5.17 1.49 3.49
C CYS A 16 -4.85 1.65 4.98
N ARG A 17 -3.69 2.22 5.34
CA ARG A 17 -3.35 2.50 6.75
C ARG A 17 -4.27 3.53 7.38
N GLN A 18 -4.69 4.55 6.64
CA GLN A 18 -5.67 5.53 7.12
C GLN A 18 -7.04 4.88 7.35
N MET A 19 -7.46 3.98 6.46
CA MET A 19 -8.70 3.22 6.63
C MET A 19 -8.61 2.27 7.83
N ALA A 20 -7.47 1.60 8.03
CA ALA A 20 -7.21 0.79 9.21
C ALA A 20 -7.30 1.58 10.52
N ALA A 21 -6.78 2.82 10.53
CA ALA A 21 -6.85 3.71 11.68
C ALA A 21 -8.27 4.19 12.00
N ARG A 22 -9.15 4.25 11.00
CA ARG A 22 -10.56 4.65 11.14
C ARG A 22 -11.50 3.46 11.34
N ALA A 23 -11.03 2.24 11.12
CA ALA A 23 -11.83 1.03 11.24
C ALA A 23 -12.21 0.77 12.71
N ILE A 24 -13.51 0.65 12.95
CA ILE A 24 -14.08 0.36 14.28
C ILE A 24 -13.94 -1.13 14.59
N ASN A 25 -14.10 -1.97 13.56
CA ASN A 25 -13.99 -3.42 13.66
C ASN A 25 -12.51 -3.86 13.58
N PRO A 26 -12.00 -4.60 14.57
CA PRO A 26 -10.63 -5.12 14.55
C PRO A 26 -10.31 -5.98 13.32
N ALA A 27 -11.28 -6.77 12.83
CA ALA A 27 -11.08 -7.59 11.64
C ALA A 27 -10.88 -6.74 10.38
N ASP A 28 -11.61 -5.63 10.26
CA ASP A 28 -11.47 -4.71 9.13
C ASP A 28 -10.13 -3.97 9.23
N ARG A 29 -9.74 -3.54 10.44
CA ARG A 29 -8.42 -2.94 10.69
C ARG A 29 -7.31 -3.88 10.23
N ASP A 30 -7.35 -5.15 10.63
CA ASP A 30 -6.34 -6.12 10.25
C ASP A 30 -6.35 -6.41 8.74
N GLY A 31 -7.53 -6.43 8.12
CA GLY A 31 -7.68 -6.53 6.67
C GLY A 31 -7.01 -5.38 5.92
N TRP A 32 -7.27 -4.14 6.36
CA TRP A 32 -6.67 -2.93 5.80
C TRP A 32 -5.16 -2.89 6.00
N LEU A 33 -4.64 -3.33 7.15
CA LEU A 33 -3.20 -3.39 7.40
C LEU A 33 -2.50 -4.42 6.51
N LYS A 34 -3.09 -5.61 6.34
CA LYS A 34 -2.56 -6.62 5.42
C LYS A 34 -2.51 -6.11 3.98
N LEU A 35 -3.59 -5.46 3.54
CA LEU A 35 -3.66 -4.86 2.21
C LEU A 35 -2.58 -3.78 2.03
N ALA A 36 -2.36 -2.94 3.04
CA ALA A 36 -1.29 -1.95 3.02
C ALA A 36 0.10 -2.59 2.86
N ASP A 37 0.37 -3.69 3.58
CA ASP A 37 1.65 -4.40 3.46
C ASP A 37 1.85 -5.03 2.08
N ASP A 38 0.79 -5.56 1.48
CA ASP A 38 0.85 -6.12 0.12
C ASP A 38 1.12 -5.02 -0.92
N TRP A 39 0.52 -3.84 -0.77
CA TRP A 39 0.86 -2.69 -1.61
C TRP A 39 2.32 -2.25 -1.46
N ILE A 40 2.89 -2.27 -0.25
CA ILE A 40 4.31 -1.96 -0.05
C ILE A 40 5.23 -2.99 -0.71
N LYS A 41 4.87 -4.28 -0.69
CA LYS A 41 5.62 -5.31 -1.43
C LYS A 41 5.59 -5.02 -2.93
N LEU A 42 4.41 -4.75 -3.49
CA LEU A 42 4.26 -4.40 -4.91
C LEU A 42 5.05 -3.14 -5.27
N ALA A 43 5.06 -2.13 -4.40
CA ALA A 43 5.89 -0.93 -4.59
C ALA A 43 7.37 -1.29 -4.69
N SER A 44 7.87 -2.11 -3.77
CA SER A 44 9.27 -2.54 -3.73
C SER A 44 9.64 -3.36 -4.98
N GLU A 45 8.73 -4.22 -5.46
CA GLU A 45 8.93 -4.98 -6.68
C GLU A 45 8.91 -4.11 -7.93
N ALA A 46 8.03 -3.10 -7.98
CA ALA A 46 7.98 -2.12 -9.07
C ALA A 46 9.28 -1.31 -9.12
N GLU A 47 9.79 -0.80 -7.99
CA GLU A 47 11.07 -0.09 -7.96
C GLU A 47 12.23 -0.96 -8.42
N ARG A 48 12.22 -2.25 -8.05
CA ARG A 48 13.24 -3.20 -8.50
C ARG A 48 13.18 -3.40 -10.01
N LYS A 49 11.98 -3.46 -10.59
CA LYS A 49 11.78 -3.59 -12.05
C LYS A 49 12.17 -2.32 -12.79
N GLU A 50 11.93 -1.14 -12.22
CA GLU A 50 12.29 0.15 -12.84
C GLU A 50 13.80 0.46 -12.80
N ARG A 51 14.56 -0.23 -11.93
CA ARG A 51 16.02 -0.12 -11.85
C ARG A 51 16.78 -1.12 -12.73
N LEU A 52 16.08 -2.08 -13.35
CA LEU A 52 16.62 -3.07 -14.27
C LEU A 52 16.57 -2.56 -15.71
#